data_AF-A0A8H7TGW0-F1
#
_entry.id   AF-A0A8H7TGW0-F1
#
_cell.length_a   1.000
_cell.length_b   1.000
_cell.length_c   1.000
_cell.angle_alpha   90.00
_cell.angle_beta   90.00
_cell.angle_gamma   90.00
#
_symmetry.space_group_name_H-M   'P 1'
#
loop_
_entity.id
_entity.type
_entity.pdbx_description
1 polymer ?
#
loop_
_entity_poly.entity_id
_entity_poly.type
_entity_poly.pdbx_seq_one_letter_code
_entity_poly.pdbx_strand_id
1 'polypeptide(L)'
;NPYPGRWIVDDCSAKRYAACRLRNKPYTWTLADVAVSYSFADENCPQDYDFAAPRTALENAYLTLAMRRSGRDFDGHGAWVDFNSLDVEGCWTMGGPNATCPYKEAVGKENELNRREILVPTIAAIIVLITFGLTIFVKCVGNRSSKRRVRRRTKTAGNGFVYEGVPS
;
A
#
# COMPACT_ATOMS: atom_id res chain seq x y z
N ASN A 1 24.94 -3.25 5.10
CA ASN A 1 23.85 -3.27 4.11
C ASN A 1 24.37 -3.91 2.81
N PRO A 2 23.89 -5.10 2.38
CA PRO A 2 24.49 -5.85 1.26
C PRO A 2 24.29 -5.21 -0.12
N TYR A 3 23.53 -4.14 -0.24
CA TYR A 3 23.28 -3.46 -1.52
C TYR A 3 23.51 -1.94 -1.42
N PRO A 4 24.76 -1.48 -1.57
CA PRO A 4 25.07 -0.05 -1.58
C PRO A 4 24.42 0.64 -2.79
N GLY A 5 23.80 1.81 -2.58
CA GLY A 5 23.23 2.62 -3.66
C GLY A 5 21.83 2.20 -4.16
N ARG A 6 21.10 1.38 -3.39
CA ARG A 6 19.68 1.11 -3.66
C ARG A 6 18.80 2.27 -3.19
N TRP A 7 17.68 2.42 -3.87
CA TRP A 7 16.65 3.38 -3.52
C TRP A 7 15.55 2.66 -2.75
N ILE A 8 15.05 3.30 -1.70
CA ILE A 8 13.93 2.84 -0.90
C ILE A 8 12.95 3.99 -0.74
N VAL A 9 11.67 3.66 -0.65
CA VAL A 9 10.64 4.63 -0.27
C VAL A 9 10.59 4.68 1.25
N ASP A 10 10.49 5.88 1.80
CA ASP A 10 10.41 6.12 3.25
C ASP A 10 9.39 7.25 3.52
N ASP A 11 8.94 7.35 4.77
CA ASP A 11 8.00 8.38 5.21
C ASP A 11 8.68 9.77 5.13
N CYS A 12 8.09 10.70 4.38
CA CYS A 12 8.63 12.05 4.19
C CYS A 12 8.76 12.86 5.49
N SER A 13 8.07 12.46 6.56
CA SER A 13 8.21 13.04 7.91
C SER A 13 9.46 12.54 8.66
N ALA A 14 10.06 11.43 8.22
CA ALA A 14 11.25 10.88 8.84
C ALA A 14 12.46 11.82 8.66
N LYS A 15 13.39 11.77 9.63
CA LYS A 15 14.60 12.58 9.58
C LYS A 15 15.71 11.83 8.86
N ARG A 16 16.18 12.36 7.74
CA ARG A 16 17.35 11.86 6.98
C ARG A 16 18.21 13.04 6.52
N TYR A 17 19.46 12.77 6.22
CA TYR A 17 20.34 13.77 5.60
C TYR A 17 19.93 13.99 4.14
N ALA A 18 19.91 15.24 3.67
CA ALA A 18 19.66 15.53 2.26
C ALA A 18 20.89 15.24 1.40
N ALA A 19 20.70 14.65 0.22
CA ALA A 19 21.71 14.51 -0.81
C ALA A 19 21.78 15.79 -1.64
N CYS A 20 22.90 16.49 -1.52
CA CYS A 20 23.10 17.79 -2.12
C CYS A 20 24.12 17.65 -3.24
N ARG A 21 23.80 18.18 -4.43
CA ARG A 21 24.68 18.11 -5.60
C ARG A 21 25.19 19.49 -5.95
N LEU A 22 26.48 19.61 -6.22
CA LEU A 22 27.08 20.88 -6.58
C LEU A 22 26.52 21.37 -7.91
N ARG A 23 26.15 22.66 -7.99
CA ARG A 23 25.63 23.27 -9.22
C ARG A 23 26.58 23.06 -10.40
N ASN A 24 26.03 22.65 -11.53
CA ASN A 24 26.77 22.37 -12.78
C ASN A 24 27.85 21.27 -12.69
N LYS A 25 27.87 20.45 -11.62
CA LYS A 25 28.84 19.36 -11.44
C LYS A 25 28.11 18.05 -11.07
N PRO A 26 27.71 17.23 -12.07
CA PRO A 26 26.83 16.07 -11.83
C PRO A 26 27.41 14.98 -10.93
N TYR A 27 28.75 14.91 -10.82
CA TYR A 27 29.46 13.88 -10.06
C TYR A 27 29.96 14.35 -8.69
N THR A 28 29.67 15.60 -8.31
CA THR A 28 30.10 16.18 -7.03
C THR A 28 28.91 16.25 -6.08
N TRP A 29 28.94 15.39 -5.08
CA TRP A 29 27.86 15.21 -4.10
C TRP A 29 28.40 15.44 -2.69
N THR A 30 27.54 16.02 -1.85
CA THR A 30 27.73 16.12 -0.40
C THR A 30 26.40 15.81 0.30
N LEU A 31 26.42 15.77 1.62
CA LEU A 31 25.22 15.62 2.44
C LEU A 31 24.98 16.88 3.24
N ALA A 32 23.72 17.16 3.55
CA ALA A 32 23.35 18.17 4.54
C ALA A 32 23.96 17.86 5.91
N ASP A 33 24.24 18.89 6.71
CA ASP A 33 24.86 18.71 8.03
C ASP A 33 23.93 18.10 9.07
N VAL A 34 22.63 18.35 8.94
CA VAL A 34 21.60 17.88 9.86
C VAL A 34 20.59 16.97 9.16
N ALA A 35 20.05 16.02 9.91
CA ALA A 35 18.97 15.17 9.44
C ALA A 35 17.63 15.89 9.60
N VAL A 36 16.88 16.00 8.51
CA VAL A 36 15.62 16.76 8.42
C VAL A 36 14.54 15.96 7.71
N SER A 37 13.29 16.40 7.82
CA SER A 37 12.21 15.87 6.99
C SER A 37 12.42 16.28 5.53
N TYR A 38 11.79 15.53 4.61
CA TYR A 38 11.93 15.78 3.18
C TYR A 38 11.58 17.23 2.81
N SER A 39 10.59 17.82 3.49
CA SER A 39 10.14 19.21 3.27
C SER A 39 11.21 20.28 3.48
N PHE A 40 12.23 20.01 4.30
CA PHE A 40 13.32 20.95 4.58
C PHE A 40 14.64 20.50 3.93
N ALA A 41 14.64 19.45 3.11
CA ALA A 41 15.87 18.89 2.55
C ALA A 41 16.62 19.89 1.66
N ASP A 42 15.90 20.68 0.88
CA ASP A 42 16.47 21.70 -0.01
C ASP A 42 17.13 22.86 0.75
N GLU A 43 16.45 23.39 1.78
CA GLU A 43 16.94 24.49 2.61
C GLU A 43 18.19 24.13 3.44
N ASN A 44 18.46 22.84 3.64
CA ASN A 44 19.59 22.36 4.44
C ASN A 44 20.79 21.93 3.60
N CYS A 45 20.76 22.16 2.27
CA CYS A 45 21.94 21.96 1.45
C CYS A 45 22.98 23.09 1.64
N PRO A 46 24.29 22.78 1.62
CA PRO A 46 25.33 23.79 1.70
C PRO A 46 25.26 24.81 0.55
N GLN A 47 25.85 25.98 0.76
CA GLN A 47 25.97 26.97 -0.32
C GLN A 47 26.61 26.36 -1.57
N ASP A 48 26.05 26.68 -2.74
CA ASP A 48 26.44 26.13 -4.05
C ASP A 48 25.97 24.71 -4.38
N TYR A 49 25.31 24.04 -3.44
CA TYR A 49 24.67 22.77 -3.67
C TYR A 49 23.15 22.92 -3.70
N ASP A 50 22.52 22.15 -4.57
CA ASP A 50 21.07 22.04 -4.65
C ASP A 50 20.64 20.63 -4.24
N PHE A 51 19.48 20.49 -3.63
CA PHE A 51 18.89 19.18 -3.38
C PHE A 51 18.52 18.53 -4.71
N ALA A 52 19.02 17.32 -4.94
CA ALA A 52 18.93 16.69 -6.25
C ALA A 52 18.83 15.16 -6.15
N ALA A 53 18.22 14.56 -7.17
CA ALA A 53 18.26 13.13 -7.40
C ALA A 53 19.30 12.78 -8.49
N PRO A 54 20.07 11.68 -8.35
CA PRO A 54 21.02 11.27 -9.37
C PRO A 54 20.31 10.80 -10.63
N ARG A 55 20.70 11.33 -11.79
CA ARG A 55 20.05 11.07 -13.08
C ARG A 55 20.61 9.87 -13.84
N THR A 56 21.77 9.38 -13.41
CA THR A 56 22.44 8.23 -14.02
C THR A 56 22.97 7.28 -12.95
N ALA A 57 23.23 6.04 -13.34
CA ALA A 57 23.86 5.06 -12.46
C ALA A 57 25.23 5.54 -11.95
N LEU A 58 25.97 6.30 -12.78
CA LEU A 58 27.25 6.88 -12.39
C LEU A 58 27.07 7.97 -11.32
N GLU A 59 26.12 8.89 -11.50
CA GLU A 59 25.80 9.90 -10.46
C GLU A 59 25.41 9.22 -9.14
N ASN A 60 24.60 8.16 -9.19
CA ASN A 60 24.19 7.39 -8.02
C ASN A 60 25.39 6.71 -7.31
N ALA A 61 26.38 6.24 -8.08
CA ALA A 61 27.63 5.70 -7.53
C ALA A 61 28.47 6.78 -6.83
N TYR A 62 28.53 8.01 -7.37
CA TYR A 62 29.20 9.13 -6.72
C TYR A 62 28.51 9.58 -5.43
N LEU A 63 27.17 9.62 -5.40
CA LEU A 63 26.42 9.87 -4.16
C LEU A 63 26.71 8.78 -3.11
N THR A 64 26.68 7.51 -3.52
CA THR A 64 27.02 6.37 -2.63
C THR A 64 28.43 6.51 -2.07
N LEU A 65 29.38 6.97 -2.88
CA LEU A 65 30.75 7.24 -2.44
C LEU A 65 30.81 8.40 -1.44
N ALA A 66 30.08 9.49 -1.68
CA ALA A 66 29.98 10.63 -0.75
C ALA A 66 29.39 10.20 0.60
N MET A 67 28.32 9.39 0.59
CA MET A 67 27.75 8.82 1.81
C MET A 67 28.76 7.97 2.59
N ARG A 68 29.51 7.09 1.90
CA ARG A 68 30.56 6.28 2.54
C ARG A 68 31.68 7.13 3.14
N ARG A 69 32.12 8.16 2.42
CA ARG A 69 33.18 9.09 2.86
C ARG A 69 32.75 9.92 4.06
N SER A 70 31.45 10.20 4.21
CA SER A 70 30.94 10.95 5.35
C SER A 70 31.14 10.23 6.69
N GLY A 71 31.30 8.90 6.68
CA GLY A 71 31.44 8.09 7.89
C GLY A 71 30.20 8.10 8.80
N ARG A 72 29.07 8.65 8.34
CA ARG A 72 27.84 8.76 9.12
C ARG A 72 27.12 7.42 9.20
N ASP A 73 26.45 7.21 10.32
CA ASP A 73 25.43 6.16 10.43
C ASP A 73 24.12 6.68 9.84
N PHE A 74 23.49 5.84 9.01
CA PHE A 74 22.23 6.16 8.32
C PHE A 74 21.08 5.26 8.78
N ASP A 75 21.28 4.49 9.86
CA ASP A 75 20.28 3.59 10.47
C ASP A 75 19.68 2.59 9.46
N GLY A 76 20.41 2.28 8.38
CA GLY A 76 19.94 1.43 7.29
C GLY A 76 19.00 2.07 6.26
N HIS A 77 18.60 3.34 6.44
CA HIS A 77 17.63 4.03 5.58
C HIS A 77 18.27 4.90 4.48
N GLY A 78 19.43 5.51 4.75
CA GLY A 78 20.18 6.31 3.76
C GLY A 78 19.92 7.82 3.84
N ALA A 79 20.01 8.49 2.70
CA ALA A 79 19.87 9.94 2.56
C ALA A 79 18.68 10.28 1.63
N TRP A 80 18.04 11.42 1.88
CA TRP A 80 17.01 11.94 0.98
C TRP A 80 17.62 12.27 -0.38
N VAL A 81 16.89 11.97 -1.44
CA VAL A 81 17.16 12.44 -2.81
C VAL A 81 15.94 13.19 -3.31
N ASP A 82 16.11 14.15 -4.20
CA ASP A 82 15.00 14.96 -4.72
C ASP A 82 14.09 14.16 -5.67
N PHE A 83 13.31 13.24 -5.10
CA PHE A 83 12.34 12.43 -5.81
C PHE A 83 11.20 12.03 -4.87
N ASN A 84 9.99 12.49 -5.16
CA ASN A 84 8.81 12.25 -4.30
C ASN A 84 7.53 12.09 -5.12
N SER A 85 6.48 11.62 -4.44
CA SER A 85 5.11 11.52 -4.97
C SER A 85 4.09 12.21 -4.07
N LEU A 86 4.45 13.37 -3.51
CA LEU A 86 3.65 14.08 -2.52
C LEU A 86 2.40 14.76 -3.10
N ASP A 87 2.49 15.30 -4.33
CA ASP A 87 1.36 15.99 -4.98
C ASP A 87 0.23 14.99 -5.34
N VAL A 88 0.59 13.91 -6.04
CA VAL A 88 -0.33 12.83 -6.42
C VAL A 88 0.36 11.49 -6.19
N GLU A 89 -0.30 10.61 -5.43
CA GLU A 89 0.20 9.25 -5.17
C GLU A 89 0.46 8.51 -6.51
N GLY A 90 1.65 7.92 -6.62
CA GLY A 90 2.12 7.24 -7.84
C GLY A 90 2.71 8.15 -8.90
N CYS A 91 2.60 9.48 -8.76
CA CYS A 91 3.29 10.43 -9.63
C CYS A 91 4.62 10.87 -9.03
N TRP A 92 5.71 10.28 -9.48
CA TRP A 92 7.04 10.64 -9.04
C TRP A 92 7.61 11.85 -9.79
N THR A 93 8.06 12.84 -9.04
CA THR A 93 8.59 14.11 -9.56
C THR A 93 9.80 14.59 -8.75
N MET A 94 10.55 15.53 -9.33
CA MET A 94 11.67 16.26 -8.72
C MET A 94 11.26 17.73 -8.56
N GLY A 95 11.96 18.50 -7.74
CA GLY A 95 11.66 19.91 -7.46
C GLY A 95 11.22 20.17 -6.01
N GLY A 96 11.60 19.28 -5.09
CA GLY A 96 11.33 19.42 -3.68
C GLY A 96 9.87 19.11 -3.29
N PRO A 97 9.45 19.52 -2.07
CA PRO A 97 8.16 19.14 -1.51
C PRO A 97 6.95 19.79 -2.20
N ASN A 98 7.17 20.90 -2.91
CA ASN A 98 6.11 21.65 -3.59
C ASN A 98 6.07 21.36 -5.11
N ALA A 99 6.78 20.33 -5.56
CA ALA A 99 6.81 19.95 -6.96
C ALA A 99 5.42 19.48 -7.43
N THR A 100 4.93 20.05 -8.52
CA THR A 100 3.66 19.64 -9.14
C THR A 100 3.89 18.49 -10.10
N CYS A 101 2.99 17.50 -10.07
CA CYS A 101 3.02 16.35 -10.95
C CYS A 101 2.71 16.73 -12.41
N PRO A 102 3.64 16.51 -13.37
CA PRO A 102 3.43 16.90 -14.77
C PRO A 102 2.50 15.96 -15.55
N TYR A 103 2.24 14.76 -15.03
CA TYR A 103 1.43 13.72 -15.69
C TYR A 103 0.25 13.25 -14.82
N LYS A 104 -0.29 14.15 -13.99
CA LYS A 104 -1.36 13.86 -13.02
C LYS A 104 -2.63 13.30 -13.66
N GLU A 105 -2.94 13.72 -14.88
CA GLU A 105 -4.12 13.23 -15.61
C GLU A 105 -3.99 11.75 -15.98
N ALA A 106 -2.79 11.32 -16.40
CA ALA A 106 -2.52 9.93 -16.73
C ALA A 106 -2.64 9.05 -15.48
N VAL A 107 -2.02 9.45 -14.38
CA VAL A 107 -2.09 8.74 -13.09
C VAL A 107 -3.51 8.70 -12.54
N GLY A 108 -4.24 9.82 -12.60
CA GLY A 108 -5.64 9.88 -12.19
C GLY A 108 -6.52 8.92 -12.99
N LYS A 109 -6.30 8.82 -14.31
CA LYS A 109 -7.02 7.88 -15.17
C LYS A 109 -6.70 6.43 -14.85
N GLU A 110 -5.43 6.08 -14.65
CA GLU A 110 -5.05 4.73 -14.22
C GLU A 110 -5.66 4.35 -12.88
N ASN A 111 -5.64 5.27 -11.91
CA ASN A 111 -6.27 5.07 -10.61
C ASN A 111 -7.79 4.88 -10.73
N GLU A 112 -8.45 5.63 -11.62
CA GLU A 112 -9.87 5.44 -11.89
C GLU A 112 -10.17 4.09 -12.56
N LEU A 113 -9.36 3.68 -13.53
CA LEU A 113 -9.47 2.39 -14.18
C LEU A 113 -9.27 1.25 -13.18
N ASN A 114 -8.20 1.29 -12.37
CA ASN A 114 -7.95 0.34 -11.29
C ASN A 114 -9.13 0.27 -10.31
N ARG A 115 -9.70 1.42 -9.94
CA ARG A 115 -10.88 1.48 -9.06
C ARG A 115 -12.09 0.79 -9.69
N ARG A 116 -12.35 1.02 -10.98
CA ARG A 116 -13.51 0.45 -11.69
C ARG A 116 -13.34 -1.03 -12.02
N GLU A 117 -12.15 -1.47 -12.42
CA GLU A 117 -11.90 -2.83 -12.88
C GLU A 117 -11.68 -3.80 -11.74
N ILE A 118 -11.01 -3.37 -10.66
CA ILE A 118 -10.63 -4.27 -9.56
C ILE A 118 -11.52 -4.04 -8.35
N LEU A 119 -11.67 -2.78 -7.92
CA LEU A 119 -12.29 -2.45 -6.64
C LEU A 119 -13.81 -2.66 -6.65
N VAL A 120 -14.50 -2.28 -7.73
CA VAL A 120 -15.95 -2.45 -7.83
C VAL A 120 -16.37 -3.93 -7.89
N PRO A 121 -15.80 -4.79 -8.76
CA PRO A 121 -16.22 -6.19 -8.83
C PRO A 121 -15.86 -6.99 -7.56
N THR A 122 -14.73 -6.68 -6.90
CA THR A 122 -14.34 -7.35 -5.66
C THR A 122 -15.30 -7.04 -4.51
N ILE A 123 -15.71 -5.77 -4.34
CA ILE A 123 -16.74 -5.40 -3.34
C ILE A 123 -18.06 -6.10 -3.66
N ALA A 124 -18.48 -6.10 -4.92
CA ALA A 124 -19.71 -6.78 -5.34
C ALA A 124 -19.66 -8.29 -5.04
N ALA A 125 -18.54 -8.95 -5.34
CA ALA A 125 -18.34 -10.36 -5.05
C ALA A 125 -18.39 -10.67 -3.53
N ILE A 126 -17.78 -9.83 -2.70
CA ILE A 126 -17.83 -9.96 -1.23
C ILE A 126 -19.27 -9.87 -0.72
N ILE A 127 -20.05 -8.90 -1.20
CA ILE A 127 -21.46 -8.74 -0.81
C ILE A 127 -22.28 -9.97 -1.22
N VAL A 128 -22.10 -10.47 -2.44
CA VAL A 128 -22.76 -11.69 -2.93
C VAL A 128 -22.38 -12.90 -2.07
N LEU A 129 -21.10 -13.04 -1.72
CA LEU A 129 -20.62 -14.15 -0.89
C LEU A 129 -21.22 -14.11 0.52
N ILE A 130 -21.29 -12.93 1.14
CA ILE A 130 -21.90 -12.74 2.47
C ILE A 130 -23.40 -13.06 2.41
N THR A 131 -24.13 -12.48 1.46
CA THR A 131 -25.58 -12.70 1.32
C THR A 131 -25.90 -14.16 1.03
N PHE A 132 -25.14 -14.80 0.13
CA PHE A 132 -25.26 -16.23 -0.15
C PHE A 132 -24.98 -17.08 1.10
N GLY A 133 -23.89 -16.79 1.82
CA GLY A 133 -23.58 -17.46 3.08
C GLY A 133 -24.71 -17.35 4.10
N LEU A 134 -25.22 -16.13 4.35
CA LEU A 134 -26.35 -15.89 5.25
C LEU A 134 -27.60 -16.65 4.81
N THR A 135 -27.90 -16.70 3.51
CA THR A 135 -29.07 -17.46 3.02
C THR A 135 -28.93 -18.97 3.26
N ILE A 136 -27.73 -19.52 3.10
CA ILE A 136 -27.43 -20.92 3.42
C ILE A 136 -27.57 -21.16 4.93
N PHE A 137 -27.01 -20.30 5.78
CA PHE A 137 -27.14 -20.44 7.23
C PHE A 137 -28.61 -20.41 7.67
N VAL A 138 -29.41 -19.45 7.16
CA VAL A 138 -30.84 -19.36 7.46
C VAL A 138 -31.59 -20.61 6.97
N LYS A 139 -31.34 -21.09 5.75
CA LYS A 139 -31.99 -22.30 5.23
C LYS A 139 -31.54 -23.57 5.94
N CYS A 140 -30.26 -23.71 6.28
CA CYS A 140 -29.74 -24.86 7.02
C CYS A 140 -30.30 -24.90 8.45
N VAL A 141 -30.37 -23.77 9.15
CA VAL A 141 -30.97 -23.67 10.48
C VAL A 141 -32.49 -23.89 10.42
N GLY A 142 -33.18 -23.26 9.47
CA GLY A 142 -34.61 -23.44 9.23
C GLY A 142 -34.98 -24.88 8.90
N ASN A 143 -34.25 -25.53 7.97
CA ASN A 143 -34.47 -26.92 7.61
C ASN A 143 -34.14 -27.88 8.77
N ARG A 144 -33.12 -27.59 9.58
CA ARG A 144 -32.83 -28.37 10.80
C ARG A 144 -33.96 -28.27 11.82
N SER A 145 -34.58 -27.09 11.98
CA SER A 145 -35.74 -26.89 12.87
C SER A 145 -37.00 -27.62 12.37
N SER A 146 -37.26 -27.56 11.06
CA SER A 146 -38.38 -28.27 10.42
C SER A 146 -38.22 -29.79 10.51
N LYS A 147 -37.03 -30.33 10.17
CA LYS A 147 -36.73 -31.76 10.31
C LYS A 147 -36.83 -32.25 11.76
N ARG A 148 -36.43 -31.43 12.75
CA ARG A 148 -36.65 -31.75 14.18
C ARG A 148 -38.14 -31.78 14.54
N ARG A 149 -38.95 -30.87 14.00
CA ARG A 149 -40.41 -30.82 14.23
C ARG A 149 -41.14 -32.00 13.57
N VAL A 150 -40.75 -32.39 12.35
CA VAL A 150 -41.27 -33.59 11.67
C VAL A 150 -40.86 -34.85 12.41
N ARG A 151 -39.58 -35.02 12.79
CA ARG A 151 -39.11 -36.20 13.53
C ARG A 151 -39.76 -36.34 14.91
N ARG A 152 -40.13 -35.23 15.57
CA ARG A 152 -40.98 -35.26 16.78
C ARG A 152 -42.40 -35.75 16.46
N ARG A 153 -43.05 -35.25 15.40
CA ARG A 153 -44.37 -35.75 14.95
C ARG A 153 -44.35 -37.23 14.57
N THR A 154 -43.33 -37.70 13.85
CA THR A 154 -43.23 -39.12 13.46
C THR A 154 -42.95 -40.04 14.65
N LYS A 155 -42.17 -39.60 15.64
CA LYS A 155 -42.00 -40.35 16.90
C LYS A 155 -43.28 -40.43 17.73
N THR A 156 -44.14 -39.40 17.70
CA THR A 156 -45.45 -39.44 18.37
C THR A 156 -46.47 -40.28 17.60
N ALA A 157 -46.40 -40.33 16.27
CA ALA A 157 -47.31 -41.11 15.43
C ALA A 157 -46.96 -42.62 15.32
N GLY A 158 -45.75 -43.03 15.69
CA GLY A 158 -45.33 -44.44 15.70
C GLY A 158 -45.84 -45.29 16.88
N ASN A 159 -46.58 -44.68 17.82
CA ASN A 159 -47.05 -45.33 19.05
C ASN A 159 -48.59 -45.51 19.14
N GLY A 160 -49.32 -45.40 18.04
CA GLY A 160 -50.74 -45.73 18.10
C GLY A 160 -51.50 -45.42 16.82
N PHE A 161 -51.77 -46.45 16.05
CA PHE A 161 -53.10 -46.69 15.49
C PHE A 161 -53.17 -48.16 15.03
N VAL A 162 -53.68 -49.02 15.90
CA VAL A 162 -54.15 -50.37 15.53
C VAL A 162 -55.57 -50.20 15.02
N TYR A 163 -55.80 -50.51 13.74
CA TYR A 163 -57.13 -50.47 13.13
C TYR A 163 -57.68 -51.90 13.09
N GLU A 164 -58.55 -52.25 14.03
CA GLU A 164 -59.30 -53.51 14.07
C GLU A 164 -60.65 -53.29 13.38
N GLY A 165 -60.78 -53.76 12.13
CA GLY A 165 -62.06 -53.83 11.42
C GLY A 165 -62.66 -55.23 11.58
N VAL A 166 -63.82 -55.31 12.23
CA VAL A 166 -64.63 -56.53 12.42
C VAL A 166 -65.58 -56.72 11.22
N PRO A 167 -65.98 -57.97 10.88
CA PRO A 167 -66.60 -58.31 9.60
C PRO A 167 -68.13 -58.11 9.61
N SER A 168 -68.68 -57.89 8.43
CA SER A 168 -70.11 -58.05 8.10
C SER A 168 -70.25 -59.01 6.93
#